data_AF-A0A531AM36-F1
#
_entry.id   AF-A0A531AM36-F1
#
_cell.length_a   1.000
_cell.length_b   1.000
_cell.length_c   1.000
_cell.angle_alpha   90.00
_cell.angle_beta   90.00
_cell.angle_gamma   90.00
#
_symmetry.space_group_name_H-M   'P 1'
#
loop_
_entity.id
_entity.type
_entity.pdbx_description
1 polymer ?
#
loop_
_entity_poly.entity_id
_entity_poly.type
_entity_poly.pdbx_seq_one_letter_code
_entity_poly.pdbx_strand_id
1 'polypeptide(L)'
;MTNSASALPDDVDTLKAMLVAMASEKAELQTEAGQLRGETAELKAEIVRMATLNERAEERIANLHVIIKQLERARFGRSSEKLDADQQAFAFDEVQTGLGAIEAELEAARSTGERRRASRPRKAFPAHLERVEIIVEPETVACACGACQPVRIGEDVSERLDVTPAKFRVIVTRRPKYGCAQCKEGVSQAPAPGHLVEAGVPSEALLAHVAVSKYADGLPLYRQEGIYARDGVEISRNSMANWMGHVGFHLAPLADRIL
;
A
#
# COMPACT_ATOMS: atom_id res chain seq x y z
N MET A 1 -62.27 -49.97 44.11
CA MET A 1 -63.43 -49.96 43.21
C MET A 1 -64.67 -50.28 44.04
N THR A 2 -65.23 -49.27 44.70
CA THR A 2 -66.50 -49.39 45.41
C THR A 2 -67.60 -49.09 44.42
N ASN A 3 -68.44 -50.09 44.16
CA ASN A 3 -69.49 -50.04 43.14
C ASN A 3 -70.56 -49.02 43.56
N SER A 4 -70.57 -47.83 42.93
CA SER A 4 -71.56 -46.77 43.18
C SER A 4 -72.99 -47.10 42.70
N ALA A 5 -73.24 -48.32 42.22
CA ALA A 5 -74.53 -48.74 41.69
C ALA A 5 -75.54 -49.14 42.78
N SER A 6 -75.11 -49.54 43.99
CA SER A 6 -76.01 -49.97 45.08
C SER A 6 -76.58 -48.81 45.91
N ALA A 7 -76.37 -47.57 45.49
CA ALA A 7 -76.83 -46.35 46.15
C ALA A 7 -77.85 -45.56 45.31
N LEU A 8 -78.33 -46.15 44.21
CA LEU A 8 -79.31 -45.52 43.33
C LEU A 8 -80.74 -45.96 43.72
N PRO A 9 -81.72 -45.05 43.75
CA PRO A 9 -83.12 -45.41 44.03
C PRO A 9 -83.70 -46.38 42.99
N ASP A 10 -84.54 -47.33 43.42
CA ASP A 10 -85.22 -48.30 42.53
C ASP A 10 -86.47 -47.73 41.82
N ASP A 11 -86.87 -46.49 42.14
CA ASP A 11 -88.04 -45.83 41.55
C ASP A 11 -87.70 -45.11 40.23
N VAL A 12 -88.40 -45.48 39.16
CA VAL A 12 -88.12 -44.99 37.80
C VAL A 12 -88.30 -43.47 37.66
N ASP A 13 -89.22 -42.88 38.41
CA ASP A 13 -89.48 -41.44 38.33
C ASP A 13 -88.41 -40.63 39.07
N THR A 14 -87.92 -41.12 40.22
CA THR A 14 -86.75 -40.51 40.88
C THR A 14 -85.48 -40.59 40.02
N LEU A 15 -85.24 -41.70 39.31
CA LEU A 15 -84.11 -41.83 38.38
C LEU A 15 -84.22 -40.87 37.19
N LYS A 16 -85.42 -40.69 36.61
CA LYS A 16 -85.66 -39.72 35.54
C LYS A 16 -85.42 -38.28 36.01
N ALA A 17 -85.84 -37.93 37.23
CA ALA A 17 -85.61 -36.61 37.80
C ALA A 17 -84.10 -36.33 38.01
N MET A 18 -83.34 -37.32 38.50
CA MET A 18 -81.88 -37.22 38.60
C MET A 18 -81.21 -37.08 37.22
N LEU A 19 -81.66 -37.81 36.20
CA LEU A 19 -81.13 -37.69 34.84
C LEU A 19 -81.39 -36.32 34.22
N VAL A 20 -82.55 -35.72 34.45
CA VAL A 20 -82.86 -34.36 34.00
C VAL A 20 -82.01 -33.33 34.73
N ALA A 21 -81.82 -33.47 36.05
CA ALA A 21 -80.95 -32.60 36.83
C ALA A 21 -79.47 -32.70 36.39
N MET A 22 -78.98 -33.92 36.14
CA MET A 22 -77.64 -34.13 35.60
C MET A 22 -77.50 -33.58 34.17
N ALA A 23 -78.57 -33.64 33.35
CA ALA A 23 -78.56 -33.08 32.01
C ALA A 23 -78.54 -31.54 32.02
N SER A 24 -79.27 -30.90 32.94
CA SER A 24 -79.22 -29.44 33.11
C SER A 24 -77.86 -28.99 33.65
N GLU A 25 -77.32 -29.67 34.66
CA GLU A 25 -75.98 -29.39 35.19
C GLU A 25 -74.90 -29.58 34.11
N LYS A 26 -75.00 -30.64 33.30
CA LYS A 26 -74.10 -30.86 32.16
C LYS A 26 -74.23 -29.75 31.12
N ALA A 27 -75.42 -29.24 30.85
CA ALA A 27 -75.63 -28.14 29.91
C ALA A 27 -75.01 -26.83 30.44
N GLU A 28 -75.19 -26.52 31.72
CA GLU A 28 -74.57 -25.36 32.37
C GLU A 28 -73.04 -25.45 32.31
N LEU A 29 -72.46 -26.59 32.70
CA LEU A 29 -71.01 -26.83 32.58
C LEU A 29 -70.51 -26.74 31.14
N GLN A 30 -71.31 -27.16 30.15
CA GLN A 30 -70.97 -27.01 28.74
C GLN A 30 -70.96 -25.54 28.28
N THR A 31 -71.88 -24.71 28.79
CA THR A 31 -71.90 -23.27 28.51
C THR A 31 -70.73 -22.55 29.14
N GLU A 32 -70.39 -22.85 30.40
CA GLU A 32 -69.24 -22.29 31.10
C GLU A 32 -67.92 -22.72 30.42
N ALA A 33 -67.80 -23.99 30.04
CA ALA A 33 -66.66 -24.47 29.27
C ALA A 33 -66.54 -23.78 27.89
N GLY A 34 -67.66 -23.40 27.29
CA GLY A 34 -67.71 -22.59 26.07
C GLY A 34 -67.18 -21.17 26.29
N GLN A 35 -67.61 -20.51 27.36
CA GLN A 35 -67.17 -19.17 27.75
C GLN A 35 -65.66 -19.14 28.05
N LEU A 36 -65.17 -20.06 28.90
CA LEU A 36 -63.76 -20.18 29.22
C LEU A 36 -62.90 -20.47 27.97
N ARG A 37 -63.41 -21.28 27.03
CA ARG A 37 -62.72 -21.49 25.74
C ARG A 37 -62.64 -20.21 24.91
N GLY A 38 -63.68 -19.37 24.92
CA GLY A 38 -63.66 -18.05 24.29
C GLY A 38 -62.61 -17.13 24.90
N GLU A 39 -62.65 -16.94 26.22
CA GLU A 39 -61.69 -16.10 26.95
C GLU A 39 -60.24 -16.58 26.75
N THR A 40 -60.00 -17.89 26.79
CA THR A 40 -58.66 -18.44 26.53
C THR A 40 -58.19 -18.21 25.09
N ALA A 41 -59.10 -18.15 24.11
CA ALA A 41 -58.75 -17.83 22.73
C ALA A 41 -58.39 -16.34 22.57
N GLU A 42 -59.13 -15.44 23.22
CA GLU A 42 -58.86 -14.01 23.23
C GLU A 42 -57.53 -13.68 23.92
N LEU A 43 -57.28 -14.25 25.10
CA LEU A 43 -56.02 -14.08 25.82
C LEU A 43 -54.83 -14.61 25.01
N LYS A 44 -54.99 -15.75 24.31
CA LYS A 44 -53.94 -16.27 23.41
C LYS A 44 -53.68 -15.33 22.24
N ALA A 45 -54.72 -14.74 21.64
CA ALA A 45 -54.56 -13.77 20.56
C ALA A 45 -53.81 -12.52 21.04
N GLU A 46 -54.09 -12.05 22.25
CA GLU A 46 -53.38 -10.90 22.84
C GLU A 46 -51.92 -11.22 23.16
N ILE A 47 -51.63 -12.42 23.69
CA ILE A 47 -50.24 -12.87 23.92
C ILE A 47 -49.44 -12.88 22.62
N VAL A 48 -50.02 -13.39 21.52
CA VAL A 48 -49.37 -13.38 20.20
C VAL A 48 -49.12 -11.94 19.74
N ARG A 49 -50.11 -11.05 19.88
CA ARG A 49 -49.95 -9.63 19.51
C ARG A 49 -48.79 -8.98 20.30
N MET A 50 -48.78 -9.16 21.62
CA MET A 50 -47.73 -8.60 22.47
C MET A 50 -46.36 -9.19 22.18
N ALA A 51 -46.27 -10.49 21.87
CA ALA A 51 -45.03 -11.13 21.44
C ALA A 51 -44.48 -10.49 20.16
N THR A 52 -45.32 -10.28 19.14
CA THR A 52 -44.87 -9.64 17.89
C THR A 52 -44.41 -8.18 18.09
N LEU A 53 -45.00 -7.45 19.03
CA LEU A 53 -44.58 -6.09 19.37
C LEU A 53 -43.23 -6.08 20.08
N ASN A 54 -43.01 -7.03 21.00
CA ASN A 54 -41.73 -7.18 21.69
C ASN A 54 -40.60 -7.53 20.72
N GLU A 55 -40.82 -8.48 19.80
CA GLU A 55 -39.84 -8.84 18.77
C GLU A 55 -39.40 -7.62 17.94
N ARG A 56 -40.37 -6.82 17.47
CA ARG A 56 -40.08 -5.57 16.72
C ARG A 56 -39.33 -4.54 17.55
N ALA A 57 -39.64 -4.44 18.84
CA ALA A 57 -38.94 -3.52 19.74
C ALA A 57 -37.49 -3.97 19.98
N GLU A 58 -37.26 -5.27 20.17
CA GLU A 58 -35.93 -5.86 20.34
C GLU A 58 -35.05 -5.68 19.09
N GLU A 59 -35.60 -5.90 17.89
CA GLU A 59 -34.90 -5.63 16.64
C GLU A 59 -34.47 -4.17 16.53
N ARG A 60 -35.35 -3.24 16.93
CA ARG A 60 -35.05 -1.81 16.90
C ARG A 60 -33.99 -1.43 17.91
N ILE A 61 -34.02 -2.02 19.10
CA ILE A 61 -32.99 -1.84 20.13
C ILE A 61 -31.64 -2.38 19.64
N ALA A 62 -31.61 -3.56 19.00
CA ALA A 62 -30.39 -4.14 18.45
C ALA A 62 -29.76 -3.23 17.38
N ASN A 63 -30.57 -2.73 16.45
CA ASN A 63 -30.12 -1.79 15.42
C ASN A 63 -29.56 -0.49 16.01
N LEU A 64 -30.26 0.10 17.00
CA LEU A 64 -29.80 1.30 17.67
C LEU A 64 -28.47 1.08 18.41
N HIS A 65 -28.27 -0.07 19.06
CA HIS A 65 -26.99 -0.39 19.69
C HIS A 65 -25.83 -0.51 18.69
N VAL A 66 -26.08 -1.06 17.50
CA VAL A 66 -25.05 -1.13 16.44
C VAL A 66 -24.66 0.28 16.00
N ILE A 67 -25.64 1.15 15.77
CA ILE A 67 -25.41 2.55 15.37
C ILE A 67 -24.65 3.29 16.46
N ILE A 68 -25.05 3.13 17.73
CA ILE A 68 -24.36 3.75 18.87
C ILE A 68 -22.90 3.27 18.94
N LYS A 69 -22.63 1.97 18.82
CA LYS A 69 -21.24 1.45 18.80
C LYS A 69 -20.42 1.99 17.63
N GLN A 70 -21.02 2.18 16.46
CA GLN A 70 -20.35 2.79 15.30
C GLN A 70 -20.03 4.26 15.56
N LEU A 71 -20.98 5.02 16.13
CA LEU A 71 -20.78 6.42 16.49
C LEU A 71 -19.77 6.58 17.62
N GLU A 72 -19.79 5.71 18.63
CA GLU A 72 -18.80 5.66 19.71
C GLU A 72 -17.42 5.30 19.17
N ARG A 73 -17.32 4.36 18.23
CA ARG A 73 -16.04 4.04 17.57
C ARG A 73 -15.54 5.19 16.69
N ALA A 74 -16.43 5.92 16.02
CA ALA A 74 -16.05 7.09 15.22
C ALA A 74 -15.63 8.29 16.10
N ARG A 75 -16.26 8.46 17.27
CA ARG A 75 -16.04 9.60 18.18
C ARG A 75 -14.97 9.36 19.23
N PHE A 76 -14.83 8.12 19.71
CA PHE A 76 -13.96 7.73 20.83
C PHE A 76 -13.05 6.53 20.53
N GLY A 77 -13.12 5.93 19.33
CA GLY A 77 -12.15 4.92 18.91
C GLY A 77 -10.75 5.51 18.77
N ARG A 78 -9.71 4.71 19.01
CA ARG A 78 -8.31 5.13 18.83
C ARG A 78 -8.10 5.58 17.37
N SER A 79 -7.76 6.85 17.18
CA SER A 79 -7.38 7.41 15.88
C SER A 79 -5.92 7.10 15.47
N SER A 80 -5.31 6.04 16.02
CA SER A 80 -3.89 5.72 15.85
C SER A 80 -3.62 4.22 16.05
N GLU A 81 -2.56 3.71 15.40
CA GLU A 81 -1.97 2.35 15.47
C GLU A 81 -2.42 1.32 14.41
N LYS A 82 -2.41 1.73 13.13
CA LYS A 82 -1.78 0.86 12.13
C LYS A 82 -0.56 1.60 11.63
N LEU A 83 0.62 1.08 11.92
CA LEU A 83 1.82 1.53 11.22
C LEU A 83 1.62 1.13 9.76
N ASP A 84 1.61 2.13 8.89
CA ASP A 84 1.57 1.90 7.46
C ASP A 84 2.81 1.10 7.03
N ALA A 85 2.76 0.44 5.87
CA ALA A 85 3.82 -0.45 5.41
C ALA A 85 5.20 0.25 5.40
N ASP A 86 5.22 1.53 5.03
CA ASP A 86 6.43 2.35 5.05
C ASP A 86 6.93 2.58 6.48
N GLN A 87 6.04 2.82 7.45
CA GLN A 87 6.42 2.99 8.87
C GLN A 87 6.94 1.69 9.49
N GLN A 88 6.42 0.55 9.06
CA GLN A 88 6.95 -0.76 9.46
C GLN A 88 8.32 -1.02 8.83
N ALA A 89 8.49 -0.71 7.54
CA ALA A 89 9.78 -0.81 6.87
C ALA A 89 10.84 0.06 7.57
N PHE A 90 10.50 1.30 7.92
CA PHE A 90 11.38 2.17 8.69
C PHE A 90 11.77 1.56 10.05
N ALA A 91 10.82 0.97 10.79
CA ALA A 91 11.12 0.32 12.06
C ALA A 91 12.05 -0.90 11.88
N PHE A 92 11.87 -1.69 10.82
CA PHE A 92 12.75 -2.82 10.52
C PHE A 92 14.14 -2.37 10.07
N ASP A 93 14.24 -1.30 9.29
CA ASP A 93 15.52 -0.69 8.89
C ASP A 93 16.28 -0.15 10.10
N GLU A 94 15.57 0.43 11.08
CA GLU A 94 16.17 0.91 12.32
C GLU A 94 16.70 -0.25 13.18
N VAL A 95 15.96 -1.36 13.26
CA VAL A 95 16.43 -2.60 13.91
C VAL A 95 17.66 -3.17 13.19
N GLN A 96 17.66 -3.23 11.86
CA GLN A 96 18.81 -3.68 11.07
C GLN A 96 20.03 -2.78 11.30
N THR A 97 19.81 -1.47 11.38
CA THR A 97 20.87 -0.49 11.69
C THR A 97 21.46 -0.73 13.08
N GLY A 98 20.60 -0.95 14.08
CA GLY A 98 21.03 -1.28 15.45
C GLY A 98 21.83 -2.57 15.52
N LEU A 99 21.40 -3.62 14.81
CA LEU A 99 22.15 -4.88 14.69
C LEU A 99 23.52 -4.66 14.05
N GLY A 100 23.60 -3.89 12.96
CA GLY A 100 24.87 -3.54 12.32
C GLY A 100 25.81 -2.77 13.25
N ALA A 101 25.29 -1.90 14.10
CA ALA A 101 26.08 -1.18 15.10
C ALA A 101 26.65 -2.12 16.17
N ILE A 102 25.84 -3.06 16.68
CA ILE A 102 26.29 -4.08 17.65
C ILE A 102 27.34 -5.00 17.01
N GLU A 103 27.15 -5.41 15.76
CA GLU A 103 28.14 -6.21 15.02
C GLU A 103 29.46 -5.47 14.84
N ALA A 104 29.42 -4.17 14.53
CA ALA A 104 30.61 -3.34 14.42
C ALA A 104 31.33 -3.17 15.77
N GLU A 105 30.60 -2.97 16.86
CA GLU A 105 31.14 -2.89 18.22
C GLU A 105 31.80 -4.22 18.63
N LEU A 106 31.15 -5.35 18.34
CA LEU A 106 31.70 -6.67 18.58
C LEU A 106 32.96 -6.92 17.75
N GLU A 107 32.98 -6.51 16.48
CA GLU A 107 34.16 -6.64 15.63
C GLU A 107 35.31 -5.73 16.07
N ALA A 108 35.02 -4.55 16.60
CA ALA A 108 36.01 -3.66 17.20
C ALA A 108 36.57 -4.20 18.52
N ALA A 109 35.75 -4.92 19.30
CA ALA A 109 36.15 -5.56 20.56
C ALA A 109 36.95 -6.85 20.37
N ARG A 110 36.92 -7.46 19.17
CA ARG A 110 37.76 -8.62 18.83
C ARG A 110 39.24 -8.21 18.76
N SER A 111 40.09 -8.90 19.52
CA SER A 111 41.54 -8.68 19.46
C SER A 111 42.14 -9.12 18.11
N THR A 112 43.22 -8.47 17.69
CA THR A 112 43.90 -8.62 16.38
C THR A 112 44.46 -10.02 16.05
N GLY A 113 44.16 -11.05 16.85
CA GLY A 113 44.65 -12.42 16.69
C GLY A 113 43.59 -13.48 16.35
N GLU A 114 42.29 -13.16 16.38
CA GLU A 114 41.26 -14.15 16.01
C GLU A 114 41.19 -14.34 14.48
N ARG A 115 41.34 -15.59 14.03
CA ARG A 115 41.26 -15.95 12.61
C ARG A 115 39.86 -15.65 12.07
N ARG A 116 39.72 -14.50 11.41
CA ARG A 116 38.53 -14.18 10.60
C ARG A 116 38.28 -15.32 9.62
N ARG A 117 37.02 -15.80 9.58
CA ARG A 117 36.58 -16.77 8.56
C ARG A 117 36.90 -16.18 7.18
N ALA A 118 37.43 -17.02 6.29
CA ALA A 118 37.67 -16.63 4.91
C ALA A 118 36.40 -16.04 4.30
N SER A 119 36.49 -14.82 3.79
CA SER A 119 35.36 -14.14 3.16
C SER A 119 34.90 -14.95 1.95
N ARG A 120 33.59 -15.14 1.82
CA ARG A 120 33.03 -15.83 0.64
C ARG A 120 33.34 -15.02 -0.62
N PRO A 121 33.64 -15.66 -1.76
CA PRO A 121 33.88 -14.95 -3.01
C PRO A 121 32.66 -14.09 -3.37
N ARG A 122 32.87 -12.78 -3.49
CA ARG A 122 31.83 -11.82 -3.89
C ARG A 122 31.52 -12.01 -5.37
N LYS A 123 30.25 -11.81 -5.76
CA LYS A 123 29.88 -11.72 -7.17
C LYS A 123 30.59 -10.51 -7.79
N ALA A 124 31.25 -10.71 -8.93
CA ALA A 124 31.94 -9.64 -9.63
C ALA A 124 30.98 -8.53 -10.07
N PHE A 125 31.47 -7.29 -10.15
CA PHE A 125 30.69 -6.19 -10.70
C PHE A 125 30.46 -6.40 -12.20
N PRO A 126 29.34 -5.89 -12.75
CA PRO A 126 29.06 -6.00 -14.18
C PRO A 126 30.20 -5.50 -15.06
N ALA A 127 30.53 -6.23 -16.13
CA ALA A 127 31.67 -5.94 -16.99
C ALA A 127 31.56 -4.61 -17.77
N HIS A 128 30.34 -4.08 -17.93
CA HIS A 128 30.09 -2.84 -18.66
C HIS A 128 30.34 -1.57 -17.83
N LEU A 129 30.55 -1.69 -16.52
CA LEU A 129 30.88 -0.53 -15.68
C LEU A 129 32.33 -0.12 -15.92
N GLU A 130 32.55 1.19 -16.06
CA GLU A 130 33.88 1.77 -16.18
C GLU A 130 34.72 1.46 -14.94
N ARG A 131 35.93 0.92 -15.14
CA ARG A 131 36.92 0.67 -14.08
C ARG A 131 37.93 1.81 -14.09
N VAL A 132 37.89 2.64 -13.05
CA VAL A 132 38.91 3.67 -12.83
C VAL A 132 39.98 3.09 -11.91
N GLU A 133 41.20 2.91 -12.45
CA GLU A 133 42.31 2.35 -11.70
C GLU A 133 43.02 3.42 -10.88
N ILE A 134 43.16 3.17 -9.58
CA ILE A 134 43.96 3.99 -8.66
C ILE A 134 45.09 3.12 -8.14
N ILE A 135 46.32 3.39 -8.61
CA ILE A 135 47.53 2.67 -8.16
C ILE A 135 48.09 3.42 -6.95
N VAL A 136 48.18 2.74 -5.82
CA VAL A 136 48.81 3.25 -4.60
C VAL A 136 50.20 2.64 -4.48
N GLU A 137 51.23 3.44 -4.75
CA GLU A 137 52.62 3.01 -4.63
C GLU A 137 53.16 3.25 -3.20
N PRO A 138 54.07 2.39 -2.70
CA PRO A 138 54.70 2.61 -1.40
C PRO A 138 55.66 3.81 -1.44
N GLU A 139 55.74 4.56 -0.34
CA GLU A 139 56.53 5.79 -0.25
C GLU A 139 58.03 5.60 -0.54
N THR A 140 58.57 4.41 -0.26
CA THR A 140 59.94 4.05 -0.62
C THR A 140 59.99 2.65 -1.22
N VAL A 141 60.68 2.52 -2.35
CA VAL A 141 60.86 1.26 -3.07
C VAL A 141 62.35 0.91 -3.05
N ALA A 142 62.84 0.44 -1.90
CA ALA A 142 64.24 0.03 -1.72
C ALA A 142 64.32 -1.39 -1.15
N CYS A 143 65.26 -2.21 -1.65
CA CYS A 143 65.58 -3.47 -0.97
C CYS A 143 66.19 -3.17 0.39
N ALA A 144 65.80 -3.91 1.43
CA ALA A 144 66.47 -3.87 2.74
C ALA A 144 67.98 -4.15 2.66
N CYS A 145 68.41 -4.83 1.60
CA CYS A 145 69.80 -5.15 1.27
C CYS A 145 70.56 -4.04 0.52
N GLY A 146 69.90 -2.96 0.10
CA GLY A 146 70.51 -1.75 -0.48
C GLY A 146 71.13 -1.85 -1.87
N ALA A 147 71.37 -3.05 -2.40
CA ALA A 147 72.16 -3.24 -3.63
C ALA A 147 71.38 -3.84 -4.82
N CYS A 148 70.10 -4.18 -4.67
CA CYS A 148 69.30 -4.72 -5.76
C CYS A 148 68.07 -3.86 -6.07
N GLN A 149 67.69 -3.88 -7.35
CA GLN A 149 66.49 -3.22 -7.87
C GLN A 149 65.26 -4.07 -7.48
N PRO A 150 64.30 -3.55 -6.70
CA PRO A 150 63.08 -4.27 -6.40
C PRO A 150 62.25 -4.51 -7.67
N VAL A 151 61.67 -5.70 -7.77
CA VAL A 151 60.81 -6.12 -8.88
C VAL A 151 59.39 -6.30 -8.36
N ARG A 152 58.38 -5.94 -9.15
CA ARG A 152 56.96 -6.19 -8.83
C ARG A 152 56.67 -7.68 -8.95
N ILE A 153 56.35 -8.33 -7.83
CA ILE A 153 56.13 -9.79 -7.74
C ILE A 153 54.62 -10.15 -7.85
N GLY A 154 53.74 -9.18 -7.60
CA GLY A 154 52.29 -9.35 -7.68
C GLY A 154 51.57 -8.08 -7.26
N GLU A 155 50.25 -8.11 -7.27
CA GLU A 155 49.40 -7.04 -6.76
C GLU A 155 48.12 -7.61 -6.13
N ASP A 156 47.62 -6.91 -5.12
CA ASP A 156 46.31 -7.17 -4.56
C ASP A 156 45.30 -6.21 -5.20
N VAL A 157 44.28 -6.76 -5.86
CA VAL A 157 43.25 -5.96 -6.56
C VAL A 157 41.97 -5.94 -5.73
N SER A 158 41.48 -4.74 -5.41
CA SER A 158 40.17 -4.55 -4.78
C SER A 158 39.27 -3.68 -5.66
N GLU A 159 38.15 -4.25 -6.14
CA GLU A 159 37.12 -3.48 -6.85
C GLU A 159 36.14 -2.84 -5.84
N ARG A 160 35.77 -1.58 -6.09
CA ARG A 160 34.75 -0.82 -5.35
C ARG A 160 33.85 -0.11 -6.36
N LEU A 161 32.56 -0.01 -6.07
CA LEU A 161 31.61 0.72 -6.90
C LEU A 161 31.66 2.21 -6.53
N ASP A 162 31.80 3.07 -7.54
CA ASP A 162 31.78 4.53 -7.41
C ASP A 162 30.65 5.13 -8.27
N VAL A 163 30.26 6.38 -7.98
CA VAL A 163 29.21 7.10 -8.73
C VAL A 163 29.60 8.54 -8.99
N THR A 164 29.52 8.96 -10.26
CA THR A 164 29.65 10.37 -10.65
C THR A 164 28.28 10.99 -10.93
N PRO A 165 27.94 12.16 -10.36
CA PRO A 165 26.69 12.84 -10.66
C PRO A 165 26.53 13.21 -12.15
N ALA A 166 25.31 13.09 -12.68
CA ALA A 166 24.98 13.56 -14.03
C ALA A 166 25.05 15.09 -14.09
N LYS A 167 25.95 15.65 -14.91
CA LYS A 167 26.10 17.11 -15.08
C LYS A 167 25.15 17.66 -16.13
N PHE A 168 24.47 18.77 -15.84
CA PHE A 168 23.73 19.53 -16.84
C PHE A 168 24.66 20.24 -17.83
N ARG A 169 24.28 20.26 -19.12
CA ARG A 169 25.00 20.96 -20.18
C ARG A 169 24.05 21.67 -21.14
N VAL A 170 24.51 22.75 -21.74
CA VAL A 170 23.78 23.50 -22.77
C VAL A 170 24.28 23.10 -24.16
N ILE A 171 23.37 22.73 -25.06
CA ILE A 171 23.68 22.45 -26.46
C ILE A 171 23.41 23.72 -27.27
N VAL A 172 24.43 24.23 -27.98
CA VAL A 172 24.32 25.45 -28.79
C VAL A 172 24.38 25.09 -30.28
N THR A 173 23.21 25.09 -30.94
CA THR A 173 23.11 24.83 -32.38
C THR A 173 23.24 26.13 -33.17
N ARG A 174 24.32 26.29 -33.93
CA ARG A 174 24.55 27.47 -34.81
C ARG A 174 24.19 27.15 -36.25
N ARG A 175 23.30 27.95 -36.84
CA ARG A 175 22.87 27.83 -38.25
C ARG A 175 23.30 29.08 -39.04
N PRO A 176 24.52 29.12 -39.60
CA PRO A 176 24.99 30.27 -40.36
C PRO A 176 24.13 30.51 -41.62
N LYS A 177 23.93 31.78 -41.95
CA LYS A 177 23.22 32.24 -43.15
C LYS A 177 24.25 32.71 -44.17
N TYR A 178 24.11 32.28 -45.41
CA TYR A 178 24.98 32.67 -46.52
C TYR A 178 24.16 33.40 -47.58
N GLY A 179 24.73 34.47 -48.14
CA GLY A 179 24.10 35.24 -49.22
C GLY A 179 25.16 35.82 -50.15
N CYS A 180 24.80 36.04 -51.41
CA CYS A 180 25.67 36.67 -52.41
C CYS A 180 25.62 38.20 -52.27
N ALA A 181 26.75 38.85 -52.00
CA ALA A 181 26.82 40.30 -51.82
C ALA A 181 26.55 41.11 -53.12
N GLN A 182 26.88 40.55 -54.28
CA GLN A 182 26.69 41.19 -55.59
C GLN A 182 25.29 40.98 -56.17
N CYS A 183 24.76 39.77 -56.03
CA CYS A 183 23.48 39.35 -56.60
C CYS A 183 22.28 39.86 -55.78
N LYS A 184 22.44 40.03 -54.46
CA LYS A 184 21.39 40.36 -53.47
C LYS A 184 20.14 39.47 -53.47
N GLU A 185 20.10 38.43 -54.29
CA GLU A 185 19.01 37.47 -54.36
C GLU A 185 19.33 36.21 -53.54
N GLY A 186 18.46 35.91 -52.57
CA GLY A 186 18.45 34.67 -51.79
C GLY A 186 19.38 34.64 -50.57
N VAL A 187 18.86 34.09 -49.46
CA VAL A 187 19.63 33.68 -48.29
C VAL A 187 19.57 32.16 -48.20
N SER A 188 20.73 31.51 -48.27
CA SER A 188 20.87 30.07 -48.07
C SER A 188 21.18 29.78 -46.60
N GLN A 189 20.32 28.98 -45.96
CA GLN A 189 20.49 28.53 -44.58
C GLN A 189 19.98 27.09 -44.47
N ALA A 190 20.73 26.22 -43.80
CA ALA A 190 20.26 24.88 -43.46
C ALA A 190 18.98 24.99 -42.62
N PRO A 191 17.91 24.18 -42.81
CA PRO A 191 16.68 24.24 -42.03
C PRO A 191 16.90 23.97 -40.53
N ALA A 192 15.95 24.35 -39.68
CA ALA A 192 16.03 24.09 -38.25
C ALA A 192 15.86 22.58 -38.00
N PRO A 193 16.67 21.96 -37.14
CA PRO A 193 16.36 20.62 -36.64
C PRO A 193 14.98 20.62 -35.98
N GLY A 194 14.21 19.56 -36.21
CA GLY A 194 12.98 19.31 -35.46
C GLY A 194 13.31 18.86 -34.04
N HIS A 195 12.49 19.27 -33.08
CA HIS A 195 12.61 18.90 -31.65
C HIS A 195 11.28 18.38 -31.14
N LEU A 196 11.30 17.49 -30.14
CA LEU A 196 10.07 16.93 -29.53
C LEU A 196 9.20 18.00 -28.85
N VAL A 197 9.82 19.02 -28.25
CA VAL A 197 9.12 20.19 -27.74
C VAL A 197 9.57 21.38 -28.58
N GLU A 198 8.73 21.79 -29.54
CA GLU A 198 9.04 22.92 -30.41
C GLU A 198 9.26 24.21 -29.60
N ALA A 199 10.35 24.93 -29.90
CA ALA A 199 10.80 26.12 -29.17
C ALA A 199 11.05 25.91 -27.65
N GLY A 200 11.06 24.66 -27.18
CA GLY A 200 11.37 24.31 -25.80
C GLY A 200 12.87 24.40 -25.49
N VAL A 201 13.19 24.62 -24.22
CA VAL A 201 14.55 24.51 -23.68
C VAL A 201 15.09 23.06 -23.59
N PRO A 202 14.27 21.99 -23.38
CA PRO A 202 14.84 20.68 -23.12
C PRO A 202 15.33 20.02 -24.40
N SER A 203 16.50 19.38 -24.32
CA SER A 203 16.93 18.40 -25.32
C SER A 203 16.20 17.07 -25.11
N GLU A 204 16.20 16.22 -26.12
CA GLU A 204 15.61 14.87 -26.07
C GLU A 204 16.24 14.01 -24.98
N ALA A 205 17.54 14.21 -24.69
CA ALA A 205 18.22 13.55 -23.59
C ALA A 205 17.71 13.99 -22.21
N LEU A 206 17.44 15.30 -22.04
CA LEU A 206 16.85 15.80 -20.79
C LEU A 206 15.42 15.28 -20.63
N LEU A 207 14.64 15.24 -21.70
CA LEU A 207 13.29 14.66 -21.70
C LEU A 207 13.32 13.19 -21.28
N ALA A 208 14.23 12.40 -21.84
CA ALA A 208 14.40 11.00 -21.48
C ALA A 208 14.78 10.83 -20.00
N HIS A 209 15.73 11.64 -19.50
CA HIS A 209 16.14 11.60 -18.10
C HIS A 209 14.98 11.91 -17.13
N VAL A 210 14.21 12.97 -17.41
CA VAL A 210 13.03 13.35 -16.60
C VAL A 210 11.98 12.23 -16.62
N ALA A 211 11.75 11.63 -17.79
CA ALA A 211 10.78 10.55 -17.96
C ALA A 211 11.19 9.27 -17.20
N VAL A 212 12.43 8.81 -17.35
CA VAL A 212 12.95 7.63 -16.63
C VAL A 212 12.92 7.88 -15.12
N SER A 213 13.45 9.01 -14.67
CA SER A 213 13.43 9.39 -13.26
C SER A 213 12.01 9.39 -12.68
N LYS A 214 11.04 9.92 -13.43
CA LYS A 214 9.64 10.02 -12.97
C LYS A 214 8.93 8.66 -12.96
N TYR A 215 9.00 7.93 -14.07
CA TYR A 215 8.13 6.78 -14.32
C TYR A 215 8.79 5.44 -13.98
N ALA A 216 10.10 5.31 -14.14
CA ALA A 216 10.84 4.09 -13.79
C ALA A 216 11.37 4.15 -12.36
N ASP A 217 11.98 5.27 -11.97
CA ASP A 217 12.65 5.40 -10.66
C ASP A 217 11.73 5.96 -9.55
N GLY A 218 10.48 6.29 -9.88
CA GLY A 218 9.48 6.78 -8.92
C GLY A 218 9.82 8.14 -8.31
N LEU A 219 10.61 8.99 -8.99
CA LEU A 219 11.06 10.29 -8.51
C LEU A 219 10.09 11.41 -8.92
N PRO A 220 9.25 11.95 -8.02
CA PRO A 220 8.23 12.94 -8.40
C PRO A 220 8.86 14.25 -8.91
N LEU A 221 8.17 14.96 -9.81
CA LEU A 221 8.71 16.15 -10.49
C LEU A 221 9.15 17.29 -9.56
N TYR A 222 8.45 17.52 -8.44
CA TYR A 222 8.86 18.54 -7.46
C TYR A 222 10.19 18.16 -6.75
N ARG A 223 10.47 16.87 -6.63
CA ARG A 223 11.72 16.38 -6.05
C ARG A 223 12.84 16.49 -7.07
N GLN A 224 12.56 16.23 -8.35
CA GLN A 224 13.50 16.50 -9.44
C GLN A 224 13.86 17.99 -9.52
N GLU A 225 12.88 18.89 -9.42
CA GLU A 225 13.09 20.35 -9.37
C GLU A 225 14.08 20.73 -8.25
N GLY A 226 13.89 20.19 -7.04
CA GLY A 226 14.82 20.40 -5.93
C GLY A 226 16.20 19.77 -6.13
N ILE A 227 16.31 18.65 -6.85
CA ILE A 227 17.59 18.03 -7.20
C ILE A 227 18.34 18.89 -8.21
N TYR A 228 17.66 19.35 -9.26
CA TYR A 228 18.28 20.16 -10.31
C TYR A 228 18.73 21.53 -9.78
N ALA A 229 18.00 22.10 -8.83
CA ALA A 229 18.39 23.33 -8.15
C ALA A 229 19.71 23.20 -7.37
N ARG A 230 20.10 21.99 -6.93
CA ARG A 230 21.40 21.77 -6.26
C ARG A 230 22.58 21.97 -7.20
N ASP A 231 22.37 21.76 -8.50
CA ASP A 231 23.35 22.02 -9.56
C ASP A 231 23.17 23.42 -10.18
N GLY A 232 22.37 24.29 -9.55
CA GLY A 232 22.07 25.64 -10.05
C GLY A 232 21.16 25.66 -11.27
N VAL A 233 20.45 24.56 -11.56
CA VAL A 233 19.53 24.44 -12.70
C VAL A 233 18.09 24.62 -12.24
N GLU A 234 17.55 25.80 -12.49
CA GLU A 234 16.18 26.16 -12.14
C GLU A 234 15.19 25.72 -13.23
N ILE A 235 14.55 24.56 -13.04
CA ILE A 235 13.50 24.07 -13.93
C ILE A 235 12.24 23.82 -13.10
N SER A 236 11.17 24.55 -13.43
CA SER A 236 9.93 24.42 -12.67
C SER A 236 9.26 23.05 -12.86
N ARG A 237 8.60 22.55 -11.82
CA ARG A 237 7.73 21.36 -11.91
C ARG A 237 6.69 21.46 -13.04
N ASN A 238 6.19 22.67 -13.29
CA ASN A 238 5.16 22.91 -14.32
C ASN A 238 5.75 22.75 -15.73
N SER A 239 6.96 23.26 -15.96
CA SER A 239 7.70 23.09 -17.21
C SER A 239 7.94 21.61 -17.49
N MET A 240 8.44 20.86 -16.49
CA MET A 240 8.65 19.42 -16.64
C MET A 240 7.35 18.66 -16.88
N ALA A 241 6.26 19.01 -16.19
CA ALA A 241 4.97 18.36 -16.39
C ALA A 241 4.45 18.58 -17.82
N ASN A 242 4.55 19.80 -18.34
CA ASN A 242 4.20 20.11 -19.72
C ASN A 242 5.01 19.27 -20.70
N TRP A 243 6.34 19.19 -20.51
CA TRP A 243 7.22 18.38 -21.35
C TRP A 243 6.86 16.89 -21.34
N MET A 244 6.52 16.33 -20.18
CA MET A 244 6.07 14.93 -20.08
C MET A 244 4.77 14.68 -20.85
N GLY A 245 3.89 15.70 -20.98
CA GLY A 245 2.73 15.64 -21.87
C GLY A 245 3.13 15.49 -23.34
N HIS A 246 4.08 16.31 -23.83
CA HIS A 246 4.61 16.20 -25.19
C HIS A 246 5.28 14.85 -25.45
N VAL A 247 6.10 14.38 -24.50
CA VAL A 247 6.74 13.06 -24.59
C VAL A 247 5.69 11.95 -24.67
N GLY A 248 4.66 11.99 -23.83
CA GLY A 248 3.56 11.03 -23.86
C GLY A 248 2.82 11.01 -25.21
N PHE A 249 2.53 12.19 -25.78
CA PHE A 249 1.90 12.30 -27.10
C PHE A 249 2.74 11.64 -28.21
N HIS A 250 4.04 11.93 -28.26
CA HIS A 250 4.93 11.37 -29.29
C HIS A 250 5.20 9.87 -29.13
N LEU A 251 5.16 9.36 -27.90
CA LEU A 251 5.37 7.94 -27.62
C LEU A 251 4.10 7.08 -27.76
N ALA A 252 2.91 7.69 -27.82
CA ALA A 252 1.65 6.96 -27.91
C ALA A 252 1.61 5.90 -29.04
N PRO A 253 2.05 6.19 -30.29
CA PRO A 253 2.03 5.19 -31.36
C PRO A 253 2.97 3.99 -31.13
N LEU A 254 4.01 4.17 -30.30
CA LEU A 254 4.90 3.07 -29.90
C LEU A 254 4.26 2.24 -28.80
N ALA A 255 3.63 2.88 -27.82
CA ALA A 255 2.88 2.21 -26.77
C ALA A 255 1.76 1.33 -27.35
N ASP A 256 1.00 1.85 -28.31
CA ASP A 256 -0.10 1.14 -29.00
C ASP A 256 0.34 -0.10 -29.79
N ARG A 257 1.64 -0.23 -30.09
CA ARG A 257 2.21 -1.39 -30.81
C ARG A 257 2.85 -2.42 -29.89
N ILE A 258 3.18 -2.02 -28.66
CA ILE A 258 3.82 -2.87 -27.66
C ILE A 258 2.77 -3.49 -26.72
N LEU A 259 1.69 -2.76 -26.44
CA LEU A 259 0.52 -3.18 -25.67
C LEU A 259 -0.52 -3.87 -26.58
#